data_AF-A0A5N6H825-F1
#
_entry.id   AF-A0A5N6H825-F1
#
_cell.length_a   1.000
_cell.length_b   1.000
_cell.length_c   1.000
_cell.angle_alpha   90.00
_cell.angle_beta   90.00
_cell.angle_gamma   90.00
#
_symmetry.space_group_name_H-M   'P 1'
#
loop_
_entity.id
_entity.type
_entity.pdbx_description
1 polymer ?
#
loop_
_entity_poly.entity_id
_entity_poly.type
_entity_poly.pdbx_seq_one_letter_code
_entity_poly.pdbx_strand_id
1 'polypeptide(L)'
;MAAALPNLERWDPLLVKAIKNTPPDNIVRWKLCLRNPQPKWTSATGRVVQVGNAAHDLLPTSANGAAMALEDSISLAECLGLGGKEGAAVATRVHQILRYQRTALIQHCGFVNRRELHNTSMKEVTDGGHAFLFYGKWLWQHNAENYAAANFEAARQSIELGSVFKNTNLPRGHVFEDWTML
;
A
#
# COMPACT_ATOMS: atom_id res chain seq x y z
N MET A 1 -28.56 -6.64 10.31
CA MET A 1 -27.47 -6.81 9.33
C MET A 1 -27.48 -8.16 8.58
N ALA A 2 -28.01 -9.25 9.14
CA ALA A 2 -28.33 -10.45 8.33
C ALA A 2 -29.22 -10.13 7.10
N ALA A 3 -30.09 -9.11 7.21
CA ALA A 3 -30.89 -8.60 6.09
C ALA A 3 -30.09 -7.88 4.97
N ALA A 4 -28.78 -7.63 5.15
CA ALA A 4 -27.94 -6.91 4.17
C ALA A 4 -27.04 -7.83 3.34
N LEU A 5 -26.99 -9.12 3.67
CA LEU A 5 -26.20 -10.10 2.93
C LEU A 5 -27.11 -10.78 1.88
N PRO A 6 -26.81 -10.66 0.58
CA PRO A 6 -27.64 -11.25 -0.45
C PRO A 6 -27.49 -12.78 -0.47
N ASN A 7 -28.59 -13.47 -0.75
CA ASN A 7 -28.64 -14.91 -1.00
C ASN A 7 -28.09 -15.78 0.14
N LEU A 8 -28.34 -15.42 1.41
CA LEU A 8 -27.86 -16.18 2.58
C LEU A 8 -28.30 -17.66 2.58
N GLU A 9 -29.41 -17.98 1.92
CA GLU A 9 -29.91 -19.34 1.75
C GLU A 9 -28.97 -20.24 0.93
N ARG A 10 -28.06 -19.66 0.14
CA ARG A 10 -27.07 -20.39 -0.66
C ARG A 10 -25.75 -20.62 0.08
N TRP A 11 -25.57 -20.05 1.27
CA TRP A 11 -24.32 -20.08 2.01
C TRP A 11 -24.28 -21.29 2.94
N ASP A 12 -23.08 -21.70 3.34
CA ASP A 12 -22.92 -22.79 4.31
C ASP A 12 -23.64 -22.44 5.65
N PRO A 13 -24.49 -23.32 6.18
CA PRO A 13 -25.26 -23.05 7.41
C PRO A 13 -24.39 -22.68 8.61
N LEU A 14 -23.17 -23.20 8.71
CA LEU A 14 -22.23 -22.88 9.78
C LEU A 14 -21.74 -21.44 9.69
N LEU A 15 -21.42 -20.96 8.47
CA LEU A 15 -21.05 -19.56 8.24
C LEU A 15 -22.21 -18.62 8.57
N VAL A 16 -23.42 -18.96 8.15
CA VAL A 16 -24.63 -18.18 8.48
C VAL A 16 -24.84 -18.13 9.99
N LYS A 17 -24.69 -19.25 10.69
CA LYS A 17 -24.79 -19.32 12.15
C LYS A 17 -23.70 -18.47 12.83
N ALA A 18 -22.46 -18.53 12.35
CA ALA A 18 -21.36 -17.71 12.89
C ALA A 18 -21.64 -16.21 12.73
N ILE A 19 -22.07 -15.77 11.54
CA ILE A 19 -22.42 -14.36 11.29
C ILE A 19 -23.57 -13.92 12.19
N LYS A 20 -24.63 -14.73 12.33
CA LYS A 20 -25.79 -14.43 13.19
C LYS A 20 -25.46 -14.33 14.67
N ASN A 21 -24.39 -14.97 15.13
CA ASN A 21 -23.92 -14.87 16.52
C ASN A 21 -23.05 -13.62 16.79
N THR A 22 -22.75 -12.80 15.77
CA THR A 22 -22.04 -11.54 15.98
C THR A 22 -22.97 -10.56 16.71
N PRO A 23 -22.58 -10.00 17.88
CA PRO A 23 -23.40 -9.03 18.61
C PRO A 23 -23.78 -7.85 17.71
N PRO A 24 -25.08 -7.45 17.63
CA PRO A 24 -25.52 -6.39 16.72
C PRO A 24 -24.75 -5.07 16.89
N ASP A 25 -24.38 -4.74 18.12
CA ASP A 25 -23.68 -3.50 18.47
C ASP A 25 -22.19 -3.53 18.06
N ASN A 26 -21.66 -4.69 17.66
CA ASN A 26 -20.29 -4.87 17.21
C ASN A 26 -20.16 -4.85 15.68
N ILE A 27 -21.26 -4.71 14.94
CA ILE A 27 -21.23 -4.79 13.49
C ILE A 27 -21.17 -3.39 12.87
N VAL A 28 -20.08 -3.13 12.17
CA VAL A 28 -19.78 -1.84 11.55
C VAL A 28 -19.70 -1.98 10.04
N ARG A 29 -20.30 -1.02 9.33
CA ARG A 29 -20.25 -0.94 7.86
C ARG A 29 -19.42 0.25 7.43
N TRP A 30 -18.16 0.01 7.08
CA TRP A 30 -17.25 1.03 6.59
C TRP A 30 -17.35 1.18 5.08
N LYS A 31 -17.54 2.42 4.61
CA LYS A 31 -17.41 2.73 3.18
C LYS A 31 -15.93 2.68 2.82
N LEU A 32 -15.59 1.95 1.77
CA LEU A 32 -14.24 1.98 1.20
C LEU A 32 -14.08 3.27 0.39
N CYS A 33 -13.25 4.19 0.89
CA CYS A 33 -12.93 5.46 0.25
C CYS A 33 -11.49 5.39 -0.27
N LEU A 34 -11.32 5.58 -1.57
CA LEU A 34 -10.04 5.42 -2.28
C LEU A 34 -9.79 6.65 -3.15
N ARG A 35 -8.53 6.90 -3.47
CA ARG A 35 -8.08 8.00 -4.32
C ARG A 35 -6.93 7.56 -5.21
N ASN A 36 -6.76 8.27 -6.32
CA ASN A 36 -5.62 8.08 -7.21
C ASN A 36 -4.30 8.28 -6.44
N PRO A 37 -3.23 7.51 -6.77
CA PRO A 37 -1.90 7.78 -6.27
C PRO A 37 -1.55 9.26 -6.40
N GLN A 38 -0.97 9.86 -5.35
CA GLN A 38 -0.54 11.25 -5.35
C GLN A 38 0.99 11.29 -5.24
N PRO A 39 1.73 11.81 -6.24
CA PRO A 39 3.20 11.85 -6.20
C PRO A 39 3.78 12.93 -5.29
N LYS A 40 2.93 13.73 -4.63
CA LYS A 40 3.34 14.85 -3.78
C LYS A 40 2.74 14.71 -2.37
N TRP A 41 3.57 14.27 -1.44
CA TRP A 41 3.24 14.08 -0.01
C TRP A 41 3.77 15.21 0.86
N THR A 42 4.72 15.98 0.34
CA THR A 42 5.40 17.06 1.06
C THR A 42 4.78 18.43 0.74
N SER A 43 4.68 19.26 1.77
CA SER A 43 4.43 20.70 1.64
C SER A 43 5.52 21.39 0.80
N ALA A 44 5.23 22.59 0.29
CA ALA A 44 6.20 23.36 -0.50
C ALA A 44 7.53 23.56 0.22
N THR A 45 7.52 23.77 1.54
CA THR A 45 8.72 23.94 2.37
C THR A 45 9.37 22.63 2.80
N GLY A 46 8.73 21.47 2.56
CA GLY A 46 9.21 20.16 3.00
C GLY A 46 9.09 19.90 4.50
N ARG A 47 8.39 20.75 5.27
CA ARG A 47 8.28 20.62 6.75
C ARG A 47 7.03 19.89 7.23
N VAL A 48 6.08 19.66 6.32
CA VAL A 48 4.92 18.79 6.52
C VAL A 48 4.99 17.67 5.48
N VAL A 49 4.79 16.43 5.93
CA VAL A 49 4.80 15.22 5.10
C VAL A 49 3.61 14.34 5.48
N GLN A 50 2.93 13.81 4.46
CA GLN A 50 1.89 12.80 4.62
C GLN A 50 2.51 11.39 4.66
N VAL A 51 1.98 10.52 5.52
CA VAL A 51 2.40 9.11 5.65
C VAL A 51 1.18 8.20 5.88
N GLY A 52 1.32 6.89 5.67
CA GLY A 52 0.23 5.93 5.83
C GLY A 52 -0.97 6.27 4.92
N ASN A 53 -2.19 6.04 5.40
CA ASN A 53 -3.41 6.35 4.63
C ASN A 53 -3.50 7.81 4.14
N ALA A 54 -2.94 8.77 4.89
CA ALA A 54 -2.88 10.16 4.46
C ALA A 54 -2.01 10.36 3.20
N ALA A 55 -1.09 9.45 2.90
CA ALA A 55 -0.28 9.43 1.67
C ALA A 55 -0.77 8.41 0.63
N HIS A 56 -1.19 7.22 1.06
CA HIS A 56 -1.62 6.11 0.22
C HIS A 56 -2.78 5.32 0.85
N ASP A 57 -3.94 5.34 0.21
CA ASP A 57 -5.11 4.57 0.68
C ASP A 57 -5.13 3.18 0.04
N LEU A 58 -5.02 2.13 0.86
CA LEU A 58 -5.00 0.76 0.38
C LEU A 58 -6.35 0.07 0.61
N LEU A 59 -6.76 -0.75 -0.34
CA LEU A 59 -7.89 -1.66 -0.16
C LEU A 59 -7.54 -2.72 0.90
N PRO A 60 -8.52 -3.28 1.63
CA PRO A 60 -8.27 -4.44 2.49
C PRO A 60 -7.67 -5.64 1.72
N THR A 61 -8.03 -5.77 0.43
CA THR A 61 -7.45 -6.76 -0.50
C THR A 61 -5.99 -6.48 -0.88
N SER A 62 -5.44 -5.32 -0.48
CA SER A 62 -4.01 -5.05 -0.52
C SER A 62 -3.25 -5.70 0.64
N ALA A 63 -3.92 -6.15 1.71
CA ALA A 63 -3.36 -6.83 2.90
C ALA A 63 -2.17 -6.14 3.62
N ASN A 64 -1.74 -4.95 3.19
CA ASN A 64 -0.44 -4.37 3.57
C ASN A 64 -0.54 -2.90 4.00
N GLY A 65 -1.75 -2.35 4.22
CA GLY A 65 -1.93 -0.94 4.64
C GLY A 65 -1.12 -0.57 5.88
N ALA A 66 -1.27 -1.35 6.95
CA ALA A 66 -0.51 -1.12 8.19
C ALA A 66 1.00 -1.30 7.99
N ALA A 67 1.42 -2.34 7.25
CA ALA A 67 2.83 -2.57 6.95
C ALA A 67 3.45 -1.40 6.17
N MET A 68 2.72 -0.81 5.20
CA MET A 68 3.20 0.36 4.46
C MET A 68 3.33 1.61 5.33
N ALA A 69 2.42 1.82 6.28
CA ALA A 69 2.53 2.92 7.24
C ALA A 69 3.74 2.74 8.18
N LEU A 70 4.06 1.49 8.57
CA LEU A 70 5.25 1.17 9.33
C LEU A 70 6.53 1.39 8.52
N GLU A 71 6.58 0.91 7.27
CA GLU A 71 7.68 1.19 6.35
C GLU A 71 7.88 2.69 6.15
N ASP A 72 6.80 3.48 6.09
CA ASP A 72 6.91 4.94 5.99
C ASP A 72 7.55 5.54 7.24
N SER A 73 7.12 5.10 8.43
CA SER A 73 7.64 5.59 9.71
C SER A 73 9.14 5.33 9.83
N ILE A 74 9.58 4.12 9.45
CA ILE A 74 10.98 3.71 9.44
C ILE A 74 11.77 4.52 8.41
N SER A 75 11.31 4.58 7.16
CA SER A 75 11.98 5.31 6.09
C SER A 75 12.11 6.80 6.40
N LEU A 76 11.05 7.42 6.94
CA LEU A 76 11.06 8.84 7.29
C LEU A 76 12.04 9.13 8.42
N ALA A 77 12.05 8.30 9.47
CA ALA A 77 12.99 8.44 10.58
C ALA A 77 14.45 8.35 10.09
N GLU A 78 14.75 7.36 9.26
CA GLU A 78 16.09 7.17 8.69
C GLU A 78 16.51 8.35 7.81
N CYS A 79 15.63 8.81 6.92
CA CYS A 79 15.91 9.97 6.07
C CYS A 79 16.16 11.24 6.90
N LEU A 80 15.38 11.47 7.97
CA LEU A 80 15.57 12.62 8.85
C LEU A 80 16.89 12.52 9.64
N GLY A 81 17.26 11.32 10.08
CA GLY A 81 18.54 11.06 10.72
C GLY A 81 19.72 11.42 9.82
N LEU A 82 19.68 10.95 8.56
CA LEU A 82 20.73 11.20 7.56
C LEU A 82 20.78 12.66 7.08
N GLY A 83 19.63 13.31 6.95
CA GLY A 83 19.56 14.72 6.54
C GLY A 83 19.97 15.70 7.64
N GLY A 84 19.86 15.32 8.91
CA GLY A 84 20.12 16.20 10.04
C GLY A 84 19.13 17.39 10.13
N LYS A 85 19.37 18.28 11.10
CA LYS A 85 18.45 19.39 11.41
C LYS A 85 18.23 20.34 10.22
N GLU A 86 19.31 20.71 9.54
CA GLU A 86 19.26 21.64 8.40
C GLU A 86 18.69 20.96 7.14
N GLY A 87 18.90 19.65 6.99
CA GLY A 87 18.43 18.87 5.85
C GLY A 87 17.02 18.27 6.01
N ALA A 88 16.27 18.60 7.07
CA ALA A 88 14.95 18.01 7.32
C ALA A 88 13.99 18.17 6.12
N ALA A 89 14.01 19.33 5.45
CA ALA A 89 13.16 19.58 4.30
C ALA A 89 13.51 18.76 3.05
N VAL A 90 14.79 18.42 2.84
CA VAL A 90 15.19 17.54 1.73
C VAL A 90 14.96 16.08 2.11
N ALA A 91 15.17 15.71 3.37
CA ALA A 91 14.91 14.37 3.89
C ALA A 91 13.46 13.92 3.69
N THR A 92 12.47 14.79 3.93
CA THR A 92 11.06 14.44 3.69
C THR A 92 10.76 14.20 2.21
N ARG A 93 11.43 14.92 1.30
CA ARG A 93 11.31 14.73 -0.15
C ARG A 93 12.01 13.45 -0.62
N VAL A 94 13.17 13.13 -0.05
CA VAL A 94 13.86 11.86 -0.28
C VAL A 94 12.95 10.70 0.15
N HIS A 95 12.37 10.76 1.34
CA HIS A 95 11.40 9.77 1.81
C HIS A 95 10.24 9.57 0.81
N GLN A 96 9.61 10.66 0.34
CA GLN A 96 8.56 10.59 -0.67
C GLN A 96 9.02 9.85 -1.94
N ILE A 97 10.21 10.16 -2.47
CA ILE A 97 10.77 9.51 -3.67
C ILE A 97 10.95 8.00 -3.47
N LEU A 98 11.48 7.59 -2.31
CA LEU A 98 11.76 6.19 -2.01
C LEU A 98 10.49 5.35 -1.79
N ARG A 99 9.39 6.00 -1.40
CA ARG A 99 8.14 5.34 -0.98
C ARG A 99 7.01 5.38 -2.00
N TYR A 100 6.93 6.44 -2.82
CA TYR A 100 5.78 6.68 -3.69
C TYR A 100 5.50 5.51 -4.65
N GLN A 101 6.47 5.11 -5.47
CA GLN A 101 6.25 4.09 -6.48
C GLN A 101 5.90 2.73 -5.86
N ARG A 102 6.54 2.38 -4.73
CA ARG A 102 6.27 1.14 -4.01
C ARG A 102 4.85 1.09 -3.46
N THR A 103 4.42 2.15 -2.78
CA THR A 103 3.07 2.22 -2.19
C THR A 103 1.98 2.33 -3.26
N ALA A 104 2.23 3.09 -4.33
CA ALA A 104 1.33 3.17 -5.48
C ALA A 104 1.14 1.81 -6.19
N LEU A 105 2.21 1.02 -6.32
CA LEU A 105 2.12 -0.33 -6.89
C LEU A 105 1.30 -1.27 -5.98
N ILE A 106 1.51 -1.23 -4.67
CA ILE A 106 0.77 -2.08 -3.71
C ILE A 106 -0.71 -1.67 -3.63
N GLN A 107 -0.99 -0.38 -3.76
CA GLN A 107 -2.34 0.14 -3.91
C GLN A 107 -2.99 -0.45 -5.17
N HIS A 108 -2.31 -0.43 -6.32
CA HIS A 108 -2.79 -1.03 -7.57
C HIS A 108 -3.04 -2.54 -7.44
N CYS A 109 -2.10 -3.27 -6.84
CA CYS A 109 -2.26 -4.70 -6.55
C CYS A 109 -3.53 -5.00 -5.74
N GLY A 110 -3.96 -4.09 -4.86
CA GLY A 110 -5.22 -4.22 -4.13
C GLY A 110 -6.45 -4.28 -5.02
N PHE A 111 -6.48 -3.49 -6.09
CA PHE A 111 -7.56 -3.50 -7.07
C PHE A 111 -7.53 -4.77 -7.92
N VAL A 112 -6.34 -5.21 -8.35
CA VAL A 112 -6.16 -6.47 -9.06
C VAL A 112 -6.65 -7.64 -8.20
N ASN A 113 -6.15 -7.76 -6.96
CA ASN A 113 -6.57 -8.79 -6.02
C ASN A 113 -8.07 -8.74 -5.73
N ARG A 114 -8.66 -7.54 -5.63
CA ARG A 114 -10.11 -7.40 -5.46
C ARG A 114 -10.89 -7.93 -6.65
N ARG A 115 -10.40 -7.67 -7.87
CA ARG A 115 -11.03 -8.17 -9.10
C ARG A 115 -10.98 -9.69 -9.13
N GLU A 116 -9.81 -10.27 -8.91
CA GLU A 116 -9.65 -11.73 -8.89
C GLU A 116 -10.49 -12.37 -7.77
N LEU A 117 -10.46 -11.82 -6.55
CA LEU A 117 -11.28 -12.32 -5.44
C LEU A 117 -12.78 -12.39 -5.76
N HIS A 118 -13.32 -11.44 -6.52
CA HIS A 118 -14.75 -11.43 -6.85
C HIS A 118 -15.10 -12.25 -8.09
N ASN A 119 -14.13 -12.54 -8.97
CA ASN A 119 -14.37 -13.19 -10.26
C ASN A 119 -13.87 -14.64 -10.31
N THR A 120 -12.93 -15.03 -9.46
CA THR A 120 -12.41 -16.40 -9.40
C THR A 120 -13.39 -17.30 -8.63
N SER A 121 -13.81 -18.39 -9.26
CA SER A 121 -14.66 -19.38 -8.59
C SER A 121 -13.85 -20.25 -7.62
N MET A 122 -14.47 -20.71 -6.53
CA MET A 122 -13.77 -21.59 -5.59
C MET A 122 -13.34 -22.91 -6.24
N LYS A 123 -14.11 -23.39 -7.23
CA LYS A 123 -13.76 -24.59 -8.01
C LYS A 123 -12.42 -24.41 -8.74
N GLU A 124 -12.23 -23.26 -9.39
CA GLU A 124 -10.97 -22.96 -10.09
C GLU A 124 -9.78 -22.99 -9.13
N VAL A 125 -9.94 -22.45 -7.92
CA VAL A 125 -8.90 -22.49 -6.88
C VAL A 125 -8.62 -23.93 -6.43
N THR A 126 -9.66 -24.74 -6.19
CA THR A 126 -9.48 -26.13 -5.71
C THR A 126 -8.94 -27.07 -6.78
N ASP A 127 -9.17 -26.77 -8.06
CA ASP A 127 -8.67 -27.55 -9.19
C ASP A 127 -7.19 -27.21 -9.54
N GLY A 128 -6.50 -26.44 -8.67
CA GLY A 128 -5.09 -26.08 -8.84
C GLY A 128 -4.86 -24.78 -9.62
N GLY A 129 -5.91 -23.99 -9.85
CA GLY A 129 -5.81 -22.65 -10.41
C GLY A 129 -5.14 -21.65 -9.46
N HIS A 130 -5.15 -20.38 -9.85
CA HIS A 130 -4.45 -19.33 -9.12
C HIS A 130 -5.31 -18.79 -7.96
N ALA A 131 -4.70 -18.60 -6.79
CA ALA A 131 -5.35 -17.93 -5.67
C ALA A 131 -5.58 -16.43 -5.98
N PHE A 132 -6.45 -15.77 -5.21
CA PHE A 132 -6.87 -14.39 -5.44
C PHE A 132 -5.98 -13.29 -4.82
N LEU A 133 -4.88 -13.68 -4.15
CA LEU A 133 -3.92 -12.74 -3.53
C LEU A 133 -2.52 -12.94 -4.13
N PHE A 134 -2.08 -11.98 -4.95
CA PHE A 134 -0.79 -12.05 -5.64
C PHE A 134 0.23 -11.14 -4.99
N TYR A 135 1.06 -11.71 -4.11
CA TYR A 135 2.24 -11.02 -3.57
C TYR A 135 3.50 -11.82 -3.82
N GLY A 136 4.58 -11.12 -4.14
CA GLY A 136 5.90 -11.71 -4.33
C GLY A 136 6.85 -11.36 -3.19
N LYS A 137 7.96 -12.10 -3.11
CA LYS A 137 9.02 -11.94 -2.10
C LYS A 137 9.49 -10.50 -1.91
N TRP A 138 9.48 -9.70 -2.97
CA TRP A 138 9.84 -8.27 -2.97
C TRP A 138 9.02 -7.43 -1.97
N LEU A 139 7.81 -7.88 -1.60
CA LEU A 139 6.96 -7.19 -0.66
C LEU A 139 7.44 -7.43 0.78
N TRP A 140 7.50 -8.69 1.23
CA TRP A 140 7.81 -9.02 2.63
C TRP A 140 9.30 -9.13 2.96
N GLN A 141 10.19 -9.24 1.96
CA GLN A 141 11.65 -9.23 2.19
C GLN A 141 12.24 -7.82 2.16
N HIS A 142 11.44 -6.79 1.92
CA HIS A 142 11.93 -5.41 1.90
C HIS A 142 12.27 -4.93 3.30
N ASN A 143 13.43 -4.29 3.44
CA ASN A 143 13.81 -3.55 4.63
C ASN A 143 13.87 -2.05 4.26
N ALA A 144 12.93 -1.28 4.80
CA ALA A 144 12.79 0.14 4.49
C ALA A 144 13.92 1.01 5.05
N GLU A 145 14.49 0.63 6.20
CA GLU A 145 15.62 1.31 6.84
C GLU A 145 16.88 1.18 5.98
N ASN A 146 17.28 -0.06 5.69
CA ASN A 146 18.45 -0.35 4.85
C ASN A 146 18.31 0.26 3.46
N TYR A 147 17.10 0.23 2.89
CA TYR A 147 16.85 0.84 1.59
C TYR A 147 16.99 2.37 1.65
N ALA A 148 16.49 3.02 2.69
CA ALA A 148 16.65 4.46 2.87
C ALA A 148 18.12 4.83 3.07
N ALA A 149 18.83 4.16 3.97
CA ALA A 149 20.25 4.37 4.23
C ALA A 149 21.10 4.23 2.95
N ALA A 150 20.88 3.18 2.17
CA ALA A 150 21.65 2.92 0.95
C ALA A 150 21.38 3.91 -0.19
N ASN A 151 20.19 4.53 -0.23
CA ASN A 151 19.75 5.33 -1.38
C ASN A 151 19.58 6.82 -1.08
N PHE A 152 19.70 7.24 0.20
CA PHE A 152 19.44 8.61 0.63
C PHE A 152 20.20 9.64 -0.19
N GLU A 153 21.51 9.46 -0.32
CA GLU A 153 22.38 10.44 -0.97
C GLU A 153 22.12 10.54 -2.48
N ALA A 154 21.89 9.40 -3.14
CA ALA A 154 21.55 9.38 -4.57
C ALA A 154 20.19 10.03 -4.84
N ALA A 155 19.19 9.79 -3.98
CA ALA A 155 17.89 10.43 -4.07
C ALA A 155 17.93 11.93 -3.71
N ARG A 156 18.80 12.34 -2.78
CA ARG A 156 19.05 13.75 -2.47
C ARG A 156 19.62 14.48 -3.68
N GLN A 157 20.66 13.91 -4.29
CA GLN A 157 21.28 14.47 -5.50
C GLN A 157 20.29 14.56 -6.66
N SER A 158 19.39 13.59 -6.82
CA SER A 158 18.39 13.66 -7.89
C SER A 158 17.44 14.84 -7.71
N ILE A 159 17.08 15.19 -6.47
CA ILE A 159 16.27 16.39 -6.18
C ILE A 159 17.03 17.66 -6.55
N GLU A 160 18.31 17.76 -6.19
CA GLU A 160 19.13 18.96 -6.42
C GLU A 160 19.44 19.18 -7.90
N LEU A 161 19.65 18.09 -8.65
CA LEU A 161 19.94 18.12 -10.08
C LEU A 161 18.68 18.11 -10.95
N GLY A 162 17.50 17.92 -10.36
CA GLY A 162 16.25 17.78 -11.11
C GLY A 162 16.18 16.52 -11.98
N SER A 163 16.92 15.47 -11.61
CA SER A 163 16.95 14.20 -12.33
C SER A 163 15.97 13.18 -11.72
N VAL A 164 15.67 12.12 -12.46
CA VAL A 164 14.77 11.05 -12.01
C VAL A 164 15.55 10.01 -11.20
N PHE A 165 15.15 9.78 -9.95
CA PHE A 165 15.64 8.66 -9.17
C PHE A 165 14.92 7.36 -9.56
N LYS A 166 15.68 6.29 -9.82
CA LYS A 166 15.14 4.99 -10.17
C LYS A 166 15.06 4.08 -8.94
N ASN A 167 13.84 3.81 -8.48
CA ASN A 167 13.64 2.89 -7.37
C ASN A 167 13.94 1.43 -7.73
N THR A 168 14.49 0.69 -6.78
CA THR A 168 14.78 -0.75 -6.90
C THR A 168 14.01 -1.60 -5.88
N ASN A 169 13.18 -0.98 -5.03
CA ASN A 169 12.28 -1.64 -4.08
C ASN A 169 10.93 -2.10 -4.69
N LEU A 170 10.93 -2.35 -6.00
CA LEU A 170 9.82 -2.84 -6.82
C LEU A 170 10.09 -4.30 -7.27
N PRO A 171 9.12 -5.02 -7.84
CA PRO A 171 9.39 -6.33 -8.42
C PRO A 171 10.54 -6.27 -9.45
N ARG A 172 11.36 -7.32 -9.49
CA ARG A 172 12.52 -7.36 -10.40
C ARG A 172 12.06 -7.21 -11.85
N GLY A 173 12.65 -6.25 -12.57
CA GLY A 173 12.32 -5.96 -13.97
C GLY A 173 11.04 -5.14 -14.17
N HIS A 174 10.33 -4.79 -13.10
CA HIS A 174 9.15 -3.94 -13.20
C HIS A 174 9.55 -2.51 -13.59
N VAL A 175 8.86 -1.99 -14.61
CA VAL A 175 8.90 -0.58 -14.98
C VAL A 175 7.65 0.06 -14.41
N PHE A 176 7.82 1.04 -13.52
CA PHE A 176 6.69 1.73 -12.91
C PHE A 176 6.00 2.60 -13.95
N GLU A 177 4.69 2.46 -14.03
CA GLU A 177 3.81 3.31 -14.83
C GLU A 177 2.81 3.98 -13.90
N ASP A 178 2.59 5.29 -14.08
CA ASP A 178 1.53 5.98 -13.36
C ASP A 178 0.17 5.41 -13.75
N TRP A 179 -0.71 5.27 -12.77
CA TRP A 179 -2.04 4.72 -12.97
C TRP A 179 -3.07 5.55 -12.20
N THR A 180 -4.31 5.49 -12.67
CA THR A 180 -5.46 6.12 -11.99
C THR A 180 -6.60 5.11 -11.90
N MET A 181 -7.58 5.36 -11.05
CA MET A 181 -8.75 4.51 -10.87
C MET A 181 -9.78 4.63 -12.02
N LEU A 182 -9.56 5.53 -13.00
CA LEU A 182 -10.44 5.75 -14.16
C LEU A 182 -10.14 4.78 -15.30
#